data_AF-A0A174RU32-F1
#
_entry.id   AF-A0A174RU32-F1
#
_cell.length_a   1.000
_cell.length_b   1.000
_cell.length_c   1.000
_cell.angle_alpha   90.00
_cell.angle_beta   90.00
_cell.angle_gamma   90.00
#
_symmetry.space_group_name_H-M   'P 1'
#
loop_
_entity.id
_entity.type
_entity.pdbx_description
1 polymer ?
#
loop_
_entity_poly.entity_id
_entity_poly.type
_entity_poly.pdbx_seq_one_letter_code
_entity_poly.pdbx_strand_id
1 'polypeptide(L)'
;MHLIKDENGNLVQHGHGHTHEHTHEDGMTHTHEHTHGEGHDHGHSHADHACDTAHCGSCSEGDCKNETLALLTYMLQHNEHHAQELDQMADNLAKMGMDAACKTIKEAVADFQKGNMRLGLALTLVKEEMK
;
A
#
# COMPACT_ATOMS: atom_id res chain seq x y z
N MET A 1 -4.56 -1.30 2.58
CA MET A 1 -5.20 -2.49 3.16
C MET A 1 -6.12 -3.12 2.12
N HIS A 2 -5.91 -4.39 1.78
CA HIS A 2 -6.85 -5.15 0.94
C HIS A 2 -7.98 -5.67 1.83
N LEU A 3 -9.22 -5.29 1.53
CA LEU A 3 -10.41 -5.70 2.27
C LEU A 3 -10.89 -7.04 1.72
N ILE A 4 -10.63 -8.12 2.46
CA ILE A 4 -11.07 -9.48 2.10
C ILE A 4 -12.45 -9.72 2.75
N LYS A 5 -13.42 -10.21 1.96
CA LYS A 5 -14.77 -10.54 2.41
C LYS A 5 -14.99 -12.05 2.36
N ASP A 6 -15.77 -12.59 3.30
CA ASP A 6 -16.17 -14.00 3.29
C ASP A 6 -17.30 -14.28 2.28
N GLU A 7 -17.67 -15.56 2.14
CA GLU A 7 -18.69 -16.05 1.20
C GLU A 7 -20.11 -15.51 1.49
N ASN A 8 -20.33 -14.87 2.64
CA ASN A 8 -21.58 -14.21 3.02
C ASN A 8 -21.50 -12.68 2.89
N GLY A 9 -20.36 -12.14 2.43
CA GLY A 9 -20.15 -10.72 2.21
C GLY A 9 -19.69 -9.92 3.43
N ASN A 10 -19.40 -10.59 4.55
CA ASN A 10 -18.88 -9.93 5.75
C ASN A 10 -17.38 -9.68 5.61
N LEU A 11 -16.91 -8.53 6.11
CA LEU A 11 -15.49 -8.19 6.08
C LEU A 11 -14.73 -9.07 7.07
N VAL A 12 -13.75 -9.82 6.58
CA VAL A 12 -12.84 -10.59 7.43
C VAL A 12 -11.68 -9.68 7.81
N GLN A 13 -11.68 -9.23 9.06
CA GLN A 13 -10.60 -8.45 9.65
C GLN A 13 -9.37 -9.35 9.84
N HIS A 14 -8.31 -9.16 9.05
CA HIS A 14 -7.00 -9.70 9.42
C HIS A 14 -6.34 -8.75 10.42
N GLY A 15 -6.83 -8.78 11.67
CA GLY A 15 -6.25 -8.02 12.76
C GLY A 15 -4.86 -8.54 13.08
N HIS A 16 -3.82 -7.88 12.56
CA HIS A 16 -2.49 -8.00 13.15
C HIS A 16 -2.51 -7.24 14.47
N GLY A 17 -2.70 -8.00 15.56
CA GLY A 17 -2.43 -7.51 16.90
C GLY A 17 -0.99 -7.01 16.93
N HIS A 18 -0.83 -5.73 17.24
CA HIS A 18 0.48 -5.11 17.40
C HIS A 18 0.48 -4.39 18.73
N THR A 19 1.60 -4.48 19.43
CA THR A 19 1.80 -3.84 20.72
C THR A 19 2.46 -2.49 20.47
N HIS A 20 1.91 -1.42 21.06
CA HIS A 20 2.58 -0.13 21.12
C HIS A 20 3.16 0.06 22.51
N GLU A 21 4.44 0.43 22.57
CA GLU A 21 5.09 0.86 23.79
C GLU A 21 4.76 2.34 24.01
N HIS A 22 4.21 2.69 25.17
CA HIS A 22 3.99 4.08 25.52
C HIS A 22 4.59 4.39 26.88
N THR A 23 5.27 5.53 26.93
CA THR A 23 5.96 6.05 28.10
C THR A 23 5.16 7.21 28.63
N HIS A 24 4.70 7.12 29.88
CA HIS A 24 4.05 8.26 30.55
C HIS A 24 5.11 9.26 31.04
N GLU A 25 4.70 10.51 31.25
CA GLU A 25 5.59 11.61 31.66
C GLU A 25 6.34 11.34 32.98
N ASP A 26 5.87 10.39 33.79
CA ASP A 26 6.52 9.89 35.02
C ASP A 26 7.57 8.78 34.75
N GLY A 27 7.95 8.55 33.49
CA GLY A 27 8.98 7.59 33.09
C GLY A 27 8.55 6.11 33.11
N MET A 28 7.29 5.82 33.43
CA MET A 28 6.76 4.45 33.45
C MET A 28 6.33 4.02 32.04
N THR A 29 6.99 2.99 31.51
CA THR A 29 6.69 2.37 30.20
C THR A 29 5.81 1.14 30.38
N HIS A 30 4.78 1.00 29.56
CA HIS A 30 4.08 -0.28 29.46
C HIS A 30 3.54 -0.54 28.05
N THR A 31 3.24 -1.81 27.79
CA THR A 31 2.71 -2.32 26.52
C THR A 31 1.34 -2.95 26.75
N HIS A 32 0.38 -2.65 25.87
CA HIS A 32 -0.90 -3.35 25.86
C HIS A 32 -1.11 -4.05 24.51
N GLU A 33 -1.74 -5.22 24.57
CA GLU A 33 -2.20 -5.97 23.40
C GLU A 33 -3.59 -5.45 23.04
N HIS A 34 -3.69 -4.75 21.90
CA HIS A 34 -4.97 -4.23 21.42
C HIS A 34 -5.54 -5.17 20.35
N THR A 35 -6.70 -5.75 20.67
CA THR A 35 -7.57 -6.40 19.70
C THR A 35 -8.71 -5.41 19.37
N HIS A 36 -8.88 -5.02 18.11
CA HIS A 36 -9.98 -4.13 17.72
C HIS A 36 -11.29 -4.93 17.73
N GLY A 37 -11.93 -4.96 18.90
CA GLY A 37 -13.31 -5.40 19.05
C GLY A 37 -14.29 -4.38 18.46
N GLU A 38 -15.34 -4.89 17.84
CA GLU A 38 -16.46 -4.15 17.25
C GLU A 38 -16.95 -3.01 18.17
N GLY A 39 -16.94 -1.76 17.66
CA GLY A 39 -17.75 -0.68 18.24
C GLY A 39 -17.04 0.35 19.12
N HIS A 40 -15.84 0.80 18.76
CA HIS A 40 -15.38 2.11 19.23
C HIS A 40 -15.38 3.12 18.08
N ASP A 41 -16.30 4.07 18.19
CA ASP A 41 -16.24 5.35 17.49
C ASP A 41 -14.89 5.98 17.82
N HIS A 42 -13.93 5.79 16.93
CA HIS A 42 -12.77 6.64 16.93
C HIS A 42 -13.29 7.99 16.47
N GLY A 43 -13.61 8.84 17.44
CA GLY A 43 -13.66 10.28 17.29
C GLY A 43 -12.28 10.76 16.85
N HIS A 44 -11.90 10.44 15.61
CA HIS A 44 -10.90 11.16 14.89
C HIS A 44 -11.52 12.53 14.69
N SER A 45 -11.12 13.47 15.54
CA SER A 45 -11.21 14.88 15.21
C SER A 45 -10.49 15.04 13.89
N HIS A 46 -11.25 14.95 12.79
CA HIS A 46 -10.92 15.65 11.57
C HIS A 46 -11.10 17.12 11.93
N ALA A 47 -10.14 17.68 12.65
CA ALA A 47 -9.85 19.09 12.57
C ALA A 47 -9.47 19.30 11.11
N ASP A 48 -10.50 19.59 10.31
CA ASP A 48 -10.56 20.20 8.99
C ASP A 48 -9.23 20.38 8.25
N HIS A 49 -8.44 19.33 8.12
CA HIS A 49 -7.51 19.22 7.01
C HIS A 49 -8.35 18.71 5.85
N ALA A 50 -9.00 19.72 5.27
CA ALA A 50 -9.38 19.83 3.89
C ALA A 50 -8.94 18.64 3.05
N CYS A 51 -9.88 18.18 2.25
CA CYS A 51 -9.60 17.74 0.89
C CYS A 51 -8.62 18.72 0.21
N ASP A 52 -7.32 18.59 0.48
CA ASP A 52 -6.24 19.09 -0.35
C ASP A 52 -5.99 18.02 -1.42
N THR A 53 -7.03 17.81 -2.23
CA THR A 53 -6.85 17.56 -3.66
C THR A 53 -6.48 18.89 -4.35
N ALA A 54 -5.87 19.84 -3.65
CA ALA A 54 -5.15 20.96 -4.23
C ALA A 54 -3.70 20.54 -4.50
N HIS A 55 -3.51 19.43 -5.22
CA HIS A 55 -2.18 19.06 -5.71
C HIS A 55 -1.80 19.84 -6.98
N CYS A 56 -2.11 21.14 -7.01
CA CYS A 56 -1.70 22.10 -8.04
C CYS A 56 -2.08 23.55 -7.64
N GLY A 57 -1.81 23.97 -6.40
CA GLY A 57 -2.14 25.33 -5.93
C GLY A 57 -0.98 26.33 -5.89
N SER A 58 0.27 25.85 -5.81
CA SER A 58 1.44 26.71 -5.59
C SER A 58 2.73 26.22 -6.25
N CYS A 59 2.65 25.34 -7.25
CA CYS A 59 3.84 24.79 -7.86
C CYS A 59 4.58 25.85 -8.68
N SER A 60 5.74 26.30 -8.18
CA SER A 60 6.81 26.77 -9.05
C SER A 60 7.05 25.68 -10.11
N GLU A 61 7.18 26.04 -11.39
CA GLU A 61 7.21 25.08 -12.52
C GLU A 61 8.26 23.94 -12.39
N GLY A 62 9.27 24.10 -11.51
CA GLY A 62 10.26 23.08 -11.20
C GLY A 62 9.84 22.05 -10.14
N ASP A 63 9.02 22.43 -9.15
CA ASP A 63 8.67 21.55 -8.04
C ASP A 63 7.66 20.47 -8.45
N CYS A 64 6.69 20.81 -9.30
CA CYS A 64 5.69 19.86 -9.80
C CYS A 64 6.32 18.74 -10.64
N LYS A 65 7.37 19.03 -11.41
CA LYS A 65 8.05 18.03 -12.25
C LYS A 65 8.87 17.06 -11.40
N ASN A 66 9.59 17.56 -10.39
CA ASN A 66 10.34 16.73 -9.45
C ASN A 66 9.42 15.83 -8.62
N GLU A 67 8.28 16.36 -8.21
CA GLU A 67 7.24 15.62 -7.51
C GLU A 67 6.62 14.51 -8.37
N THR A 68 6.30 14.82 -9.62
CA THR A 68 5.80 13.81 -10.58
C THR A 68 6.80 12.68 -10.77
N LEU A 69 8.10 13.00 -10.85
CA LEU A 69 9.17 12.00 -10.96
C LEU A 69 9.32 11.14 -9.69
N ALA A 70 9.22 11.77 -8.52
CA ALA A 70 9.25 11.07 -7.24
C ALA A 70 8.07 10.11 -7.11
N LEU A 71 6.87 10.57 -7.46
CA LEU A 71 5.66 9.75 -7.44
C LEU A 71 5.75 8.59 -8.42
N LEU A 72 6.20 8.82 -9.65
CA LEU A 72 6.36 7.76 -10.64
C LEU A 72 7.39 6.71 -10.22
N THR A 73 8.48 7.15 -9.58
CA THR A 73 9.49 6.25 -9.00
C THR A 73 8.89 5.40 -7.89
N TYR A 74 8.13 6.02 -6.98
CA TYR A 74 7.44 5.31 -5.91
C TYR A 74 6.44 4.29 -6.45
N MET A 75 5.63 4.65 -7.44
CA MET A 75 4.63 3.74 -8.02
C MET A 75 5.26 2.52 -8.68
N LEU A 76 6.40 2.70 -9.36
CA LEU A 76 7.17 1.60 -9.91
C LEU A 76 7.64 0.64 -8.81
N GLN A 77 8.31 1.16 -7.78
CA GLN A 77 8.83 0.35 -6.67
C GLN A 77 7.71 -0.36 -5.90
N HIS A 78 6.58 0.33 -5.69
CA HIS A 78 5.43 -0.23 -5.00
C HIS A 78 4.81 -1.41 -5.77
N ASN A 79 4.68 -1.26 -7.10
CA ASN A 79 4.22 -2.36 -7.94
C ASN A 79 5.21 -3.53 -7.99
N GLU A 80 6.52 -3.27 -7.96
CA GLU A 80 7.53 -4.33 -7.87
C GLU A 80 7.40 -5.13 -6.57
N HIS A 81 7.15 -4.45 -5.45
CA HIS A 81 6.91 -5.10 -4.17
C HIS A 81 5.63 -5.96 -4.20
N HIS A 82 4.52 -5.40 -4.70
CA HIS A 82 3.28 -6.17 -4.85
C HIS A 82 3.44 -7.39 -5.74
N ALA A 83 4.18 -7.30 -6.84
CA ALA A 83 4.45 -8.45 -7.70
C ALA A 83 5.18 -9.57 -6.94
N GLN A 84 6.14 -9.23 -6.08
CA GLN A 84 6.88 -10.20 -5.25
C GLN A 84 5.99 -10.83 -4.18
N GLU A 85 5.20 -10.03 -3.47
CA GLU A 85 4.24 -10.54 -2.47
C GLU A 85 3.21 -11.48 -3.08
N LEU A 86 2.70 -11.13 -4.26
CA LEU A 86 1.74 -11.96 -4.99
C LEU A 86 2.35 -13.28 -5.48
N ASP A 87 3.60 -13.28 -5.94
CA ASP A 87 4.29 -14.51 -6.34
C ASP A 87 4.50 -15.44 -5.15
N GLN A 88 4.91 -14.89 -4.00
CA GLN A 88 4.99 -15.65 -2.74
C GLN A 88 3.62 -16.23 -2.33
N MET A 89 2.54 -15.47 -2.50
CA MET A 89 1.19 -15.94 -2.23
C MET A 89 0.77 -17.06 -3.19
N ALA A 90 1.12 -16.96 -4.47
CA ALA A 90 0.87 -18.02 -5.45
C ALA A 90 1.55 -19.34 -5.06
N ASP A 91 2.80 -19.26 -4.58
CA ASP A 91 3.54 -20.44 -4.09
C ASP A 91 2.88 -21.06 -2.85
N ASN A 92 2.26 -20.27 -1.98
CA ASN A 92 1.50 -20.79 -0.84
C ASN A 92 0.20 -21.48 -1.29
N LEU A 93 -0.51 -20.91 -2.28
CA LEU A 93 -1.70 -21.55 -2.87
C LEU A 93 -1.36 -22.87 -3.55
N ALA A 94 -0.20 -22.96 -4.21
CA ALA A 94 0.28 -24.22 -4.78
C ALA A 94 0.48 -25.30 -3.71
N LYS A 95 1.07 -24.94 -2.56
CA LYS A 95 1.24 -25.87 -1.42
C LYS A 95 -0.09 -26.35 -0.83
N MET A 96 -1.14 -25.55 -0.95
CA MET A 96 -2.50 -25.88 -0.51
C MET A 96 -3.30 -26.68 -1.56
N GLY A 97 -2.71 -27.01 -2.71
CA GLY A 97 -3.39 -27.72 -3.81
C GLY A 97 -4.37 -26.86 -4.61
N MET A 98 -4.28 -25.53 -4.51
CA MET A 98 -5.13 -24.58 -5.22
C MET A 98 -4.49 -24.13 -6.55
N ASP A 99 -4.17 -25.09 -7.42
CA ASP A 99 -3.37 -24.84 -8.63
C ASP A 99 -3.99 -23.82 -9.59
N ALA A 100 -5.32 -23.82 -9.73
CA ALA A 100 -6.02 -22.85 -10.57
C ALA A 100 -5.85 -21.41 -10.05
N ALA A 101 -5.95 -21.20 -8.73
CA ALA A 101 -5.78 -19.89 -8.12
C ALA A 101 -4.30 -19.43 -8.20
N CYS A 102 -3.35 -20.34 -7.93
CA CYS A 102 -1.92 -20.10 -8.12
C CYS A 102 -1.63 -19.60 -9.55
N LYS A 103 -2.11 -20.32 -10.57
CA LYS A 103 -1.89 -19.96 -11.97
C LYS A 103 -2.41 -18.55 -12.28
N THR A 104 -3.64 -18.23 -11.86
CA THR A 104 -4.22 -16.90 -12.07
C THR A 104 -3.40 -15.79 -11.41
N ILE A 105 -2.89 -16.02 -10.18
CA ILE A 105 -2.03 -15.03 -9.52
C ILE A 105 -0.69 -14.88 -10.25
N LYS A 106 -0.07 -15.96 -10.73
CA LYS A 106 1.17 -15.87 -11.51
C LYS A 106 0.98 -15.12 -12.84
N GLU A 107 -0.18 -15.24 -13.47
CA GLU A 107 -0.53 -14.42 -14.64
C GLU A 107 -0.65 -12.93 -14.26
N ALA A 108 -1.28 -12.61 -13.13
CA ALA A 108 -1.35 -11.24 -12.63
C ALA A 108 0.05 -10.67 -12.29
N VAL A 109 0.94 -11.46 -11.69
CA VAL A 109 2.35 -11.08 -11.42
C VAL A 109 3.07 -10.74 -12.72
N ALA A 110 2.89 -11.53 -13.78
CA ALA A 110 3.48 -11.25 -15.09
C ALA A 110 2.96 -9.94 -15.69
N ASP A 111 1.67 -9.63 -15.53
CA ASP A 111 1.09 -8.36 -15.96
C ASP A 111 1.64 -7.17 -15.15
N PHE A 112 1.84 -7.31 -13.83
CA PHE A 112 2.53 -6.31 -13.01
C PHE A 112 3.95 -6.06 -13.51
N GLN A 113 4.74 -7.12 -13.76
CA GLN A 113 6.11 -6.99 -14.26
C GLN A 113 6.15 -6.29 -15.63
N LYS A 114 5.21 -6.61 -16.52
CA LYS A 114 5.06 -5.94 -17.82
C LYS A 114 4.69 -4.46 -17.66
N GLY A 115 3.79 -4.16 -16.72
CA GLY A 115 3.47 -2.78 -16.34
C GLY A 115 4.71 -2.03 -15.84
N ASN A 116 5.49 -2.66 -14.97
CA ASN A 116 6.70 -2.09 -14.38
C ASN A 116 7.77 -1.78 -15.43
N MET A 117 7.95 -2.63 -16.45
CA MET A 117 8.84 -2.31 -17.56
C MET A 117 8.42 -1.02 -18.30
N ARG A 118 7.11 -0.82 -18.52
CA ARG A 118 6.61 0.40 -19.16
C ARG A 118 6.74 1.62 -18.26
N LEU A 119 6.48 1.48 -16.97
CA LEU A 119 6.67 2.54 -15.98
C LEU A 119 8.15 2.93 -15.88
N GLY A 120 9.08 1.96 -15.91
CA GLY A 120 10.52 2.22 -15.94
C GLY A 120 10.97 2.96 -17.20
N LEU A 121 10.42 2.61 -18.36
CA LEU A 121 10.65 3.36 -19.59
C LEU A 121 10.11 4.80 -19.48
N ALA A 122 8.88 4.97 -19.01
CA ALA A 122 8.29 6.30 -18.81
C ALA A 122 9.12 7.15 -17.85
N LEU A 123 9.60 6.57 -16.74
CA LEU A 123 10.47 7.24 -15.78
C LEU A 123 11.79 7.69 -16.41
N THR A 124 12.35 6.89 -17.31
CA THR A 124 13.57 7.24 -18.06
C THR A 124 13.31 8.41 -19.01
N LEU A 125 12.22 8.36 -19.78
CA LEU A 125 11.85 9.43 -20.69
C LEU A 125 11.61 10.76 -19.95
N VAL A 126 10.89 10.73 -18.82
CA VAL A 126 10.67 11.93 -17.99
C VAL A 126 12.00 12.51 -17.48
N LYS A 127 12.95 11.65 -17.07
CA LYS A 127 14.29 12.09 -16.64
C LYS A 127 15.10 12.74 -17.77
N GLU A 128 14.91 12.29 -19.01
CA GLU A 128 15.58 12.87 -20.18
C GLU A 128 15.02 14.25 -20.54
N GLU A 129 13.70 14.42 -20.48
CA GLU A 129 13.02 15.71 -20.73
C GLU A 129 13.27 16.77 -19.64
N MET A 130 13.76 16.35 -18.45
CA MET A 130 14.08 17.23 -17.33
C MET A 130 15.56 17.66 -17.26
N LYS A 131 16.41 17.19 -18.19
CA LYS A 131 17.81 17.64 -18.32
C LYS A 131 17.91 18.93 -19.14
#